data_AF-A0A5A7W8Y4-F1
#
_entry.id   AF-A0A5A7W8Y4-F1
#
_cell.length_a   1.000
_cell.length_b   1.000
_cell.length_c   1.000
_cell.angle_alpha   90.00
_cell.angle_beta   90.00
_cell.angle_gamma   90.00
#
_symmetry.space_group_name_H-M   'P 1'
#
loop_
_entity.id
_entity.type
_entity.pdbx_description
1 polymer ?
#
loop_
_entity_poly.entity_id
_entity_poly.type
_entity_poly.pdbx_seq_one_letter_code
_entity_poly.pdbx_strand_id
1 'polypeptide(L)' 'MQNQFTNDGDEHIDRPTSAAICNAIGERLRRDIGPDDDALPSHLQILIDQMRQQDENTGSR' A
#
# COMPACT_ATOMS: atom_id res chain seq x y z
N MET A 1 -20.63 13.07 17.89
CA MET A 1 -19.64 14.03 17.37
C MET A 1 -19.97 14.25 15.91
N GLN A 2 -20.60 15.38 15.56
CA GLN A 2 -20.94 15.71 14.16
C GLN A 2 -19.70 16.31 13.48
N ASN A 3 -19.20 15.66 12.42
CA ASN A 3 -18.29 16.31 11.48
C ASN A 3 -19.11 17.25 10.60
N GLN A 4 -19.21 18.51 11.02
CA GLN A 4 -19.67 19.60 10.17
C GLN A 4 -18.53 19.96 9.21
N PHE A 5 -18.51 19.34 8.04
CA PHE A 5 -17.85 19.95 6.88
C PHE A 5 -18.86 20.91 6.27
N THR A 6 -18.95 22.11 6.84
CA THR A 6 -19.73 23.22 6.29
C THR A 6 -19.18 23.55 4.92
N ASN A 7 -19.97 23.24 3.89
CA ASN A 7 -19.78 23.71 2.52
C ASN A 7 -20.28 25.16 2.46
N ASP A 8 -19.59 26.07 3.15
CA ASP A 8 -19.86 27.50 3.15
C ASP A 8 -18.63 28.22 2.60
N GLY A 9 -18.71 28.60 1.33
CA GLY A 9 -17.71 29.41 0.66
C GLY A 9 -16.62 28.60 -0.03
N ASP A 10 -16.15 29.15 -1.14
CA ASP A 10 -15.12 28.63 -2.05
C ASP A 10 -13.73 28.60 -1.38
N GLU A 11 -13.61 27.99 -0.20
CA GLU A 11 -12.37 27.81 0.55
C GLU A 11 -11.54 26.72 -0.11
N HIS A 12 -11.02 27.03 -1.30
CA HIS A 12 -10.05 26.23 -1.99
C HIS A 12 -8.81 26.09 -1.11
N ILE A 13 -8.54 24.85 -0.67
CA ILE A 13 -7.29 24.50 -0.01
C ILE A 13 -6.14 24.88 -0.96
N ASP A 14 -5.24 25.73 -0.49
CA ASP A 14 -4.09 26.13 -1.30
C ASP A 14 -3.18 24.94 -1.59
N ARG A 15 -2.44 25.02 -2.70
CA ARG A 15 -1.56 23.94 -3.16
C ARG A 15 -0.53 23.52 -2.08
N PRO A 16 0.15 24.45 -1.37
CA PRO A 16 1.02 24.09 -0.25
C PRO A 16 0.33 23.27 0.84
N THR A 17 -0.85 23.69 1.29
CA THR A 17 -1.62 22.98 2.31
C THR A 17 -2.04 21.59 1.82
N SER A 18 -2.51 21.48 0.58
CA SER A 18 -2.83 20.19 -0.04
C SER A 18 -1.62 19.26 -0.08
N ALA A 19 -0.45 19.78 -0.47
CA ALA A 19 0.79 19.00 -0.50
C ALA A 19 1.22 18.54 0.90
N ALA A 20 1.10 19.39 1.91
CA ALA A 20 1.39 19.04 3.30
C ALA A 20 0.47 17.92 3.81
N ILE A 21 -0.83 17.98 3.51
CA ILE A 21 -1.79 16.93 3.85
C ILE A 21 -1.41 15.60 3.17
N CYS A 22 -1.15 15.60 1.86
CA CYS A 22 -0.75 14.41 1.12
C CYS A 22 0.53 13.79 1.69
N ASN A 23 1.52 14.61 2.05
CA ASN A 23 2.77 14.13 2.64
C ASN A 23 2.54 13.50 4.02
N ALA A 24 1.75 14.14 4.87
CA ALA A 24 1.43 13.63 6.20
C ALA A 24 0.65 12.30 6.14
N ILE A 25 -0.33 12.22 5.23
CA ILE A 25 -1.06 10.97 4.97
C ILE A 25 -0.12 9.89 4.45
N GLY A 26 0.73 10.20 3.47
CA GLY A 26 1.68 9.24 2.91
C GLY A 26 2.67 8.72 3.94
N GLU A 27 3.18 9.58 4.82
CA GLU A 27 4.07 9.17 5.92
C GLU A 27 3.37 8.25 6.91
N ARG A 28 2.14 8.60 7.29
CA ARG A 28 1.34 7.76 8.18
C ARG A 28 1.05 6.39 7.57
N LEU A 29 0.67 6.33 6.30
CA LEU A 29 0.42 5.07 5.59
C LEU A 29 1.67 4.20 5.57
N ARG A 30 2.85 4.74 5.24
CA ARG A 30 4.11 3.99 5.28
C ARG A 30 4.45 3.46 6.67
N ARG A 31 4.16 4.24 7.71
CA ARG A 31 4.41 3.81 9.09
C ARG A 31 3.44 2.71 9.54
N ASP A 32 2.16 2.87 9.23
CA ASP A 32 1.08 2.00 9.73
C ASP A 32 1.00 0.69 8.93
N ILE A 33 1.27 0.73 7.62
CA ILE A 33 1.36 -0.46 6.75
C ILE A 33 2.75 -1.10 6.88
N GLY A 34 3.74 -0.34 7.35
CA GLY A 34 5.14 -0.73 7.30
C GLY A 34 5.66 -0.75 5.85
N PRO A 35 6.99 -0.87 5.64
CA PRO A 35 7.39 -1.74 4.54
C PRO A 35 6.72 -3.06 4.85
N ASP A 36 5.89 -3.58 3.94
CA ASP A 36 5.36 -4.94 4.08
C ASP A 36 6.50 -5.82 4.62
N ASP A 37 6.24 -6.67 5.62
CA ASP A 37 7.15 -7.77 5.90
C ASP A 37 7.37 -8.45 4.54
N ASP A 38 8.48 -8.14 3.87
CA ASP A 38 8.77 -8.51 2.48
C ASP A 38 8.80 -10.05 2.30
N ALA A 39 8.70 -10.77 3.41
CA ALA A 39 8.44 -12.18 3.48
C ALA A 39 6.95 -12.45 3.25
N LEU A 40 6.64 -12.97 2.07
CA LEU A 40 5.37 -13.66 1.83
C LEU A 40 5.07 -14.63 2.98
N PRO A 41 3.79 -14.76 3.40
CA PRO A 41 3.37 -15.83 4.29
C PRO A 41 3.93 -17.18 3.85
N SER A 42 4.40 -17.99 4.81
CA SER A 42 5.19 -19.20 4.52
C SER A 42 4.49 -20.17 3.54
N HIS A 43 3.16 -20.26 3.58
CA HIS A 43 2.39 -21.10 2.67
C HIS A 43 2.45 -20.62 1.21
N LEU A 44 2.53 -19.30 0.96
CA LEU A 44 2.69 -18.76 -0.38
C LEU A 44 4.12 -18.93 -0.88
N GLN A 45 5.11 -18.84 0.01
CA GLN A 45 6.50 -19.11 -0.35
C GLN A 45 6.69 -20.58 -0.78
N ILE A 46 6.09 -21.52 -0.05
CA ILE A 46 6.05 -22.95 -0.41
C ILE A 46 5.38 -23.14 -1.78
N LEU A 47 4.27 -22.44 -2.05
CA LEU A 47 3.58 -22.54 -3.34
C LEU A 47 4.47 -22.06 -4.50
N ILE A 48 5.16 -20.93 -4.33
CA ILE A 48 6.11 -20.40 -5.34
C ILE A 48 7.22 -21.42 -5.60
N ASP A 49 7.78 -22.03 -4.55
CA ASP A 49 8.83 -23.03 -4.70
C ASP A 49 8.35 -24.28 -5.45
N GLN A 50 7.11 -24.71 -5.20
CA GLN A 50 6.49 -25.83 -5.92
C GLN A 50 6.28 -25.51 -7.39
N MET A 51 5.79 -24.30 -7.71
CA MET A 51 5.59 -23.86 -9.10
C MET A 51 6.91 -23.82 -9.86
N ARG A 52 7.98 -23.28 -9.25
CA ARG A 52 9.31 -23.23 -9.88
C ARG A 52 9.86 -24.63 -10.17
N GLN A 53 9.69 -25.57 -9.24
CA GLN A 53 10.09 -26.97 -9.46
C GLN A 53 9.32 -27.62 -10.61
N GLN A 54 8.04 -27.28 -10.78
CA GLN A 54 7.23 -27.79 -11.89
C GLN A 54 7.69 -27.20 -13.23
N ASP A 55 7.98 -25.90 -13.29
CA ASP A 55 8.47 -25.25 -14.51
C ASP A 55 9.83 -25.83 -14.94
N GLU A 56 10.74 -26.07 -13.99
CA GLU A 56 12.04 -26.72 -14.24
C GLU A 56 11.88 -28.16 -14.75
N ASN A 57 10.91 -28.90 -14.19
CA ASN A 57 10.68 -30.31 -14.56
C ASN A 57 9.89 -30.46 -15.88
N THR A 58 9.07 -29.46 -16.25
CA THR A 58 8.31 -29.47 -17.51
C THR A 58 9.08 -28.89 -18.69
N GLY A 59 10.09 -28.05 -18.45
CA GLY A 59 11.00 -27.52 -19.48
C GLY A 59 12.14 -28.45 -19.91
N SER A 60 12.26 -29.65 -19.32
CA SER A 60 13.33 -30.62 -19.60
C SER A 60 12.88 -31.81 -20.47
N ARG A 61 11.82 -31.64 -21.27
CA ARG A 61 11.30 -32.65 -22.20
C ARG A 61 11.40 -32.22 -23.66
#